data_AF-A0AAU6X7R6-F1
#
_entry.id   AF-A0AAU6X7R6-F1
#
_cell.length_a   1.000
_cell.length_b   1.000
_cell.length_c   1.000
_cell.angle_alpha   90.00
_cell.angle_beta   90.00
_cell.angle_gamma   90.00
#
_symmetry.space_group_name_H-M   'P 1'
#
loop_
_entity.id
_entity.type
_entity.pdbx_description
1 polymer ?
#
loop_
_entity_poly.entity_id
_entity_poly.type
_entity_poly.pdbx_seq_one_letter_code
_entity_poly.pdbx_strand_id
1 'polypeptide(L)' 'MSAVAEYIKESYIELTEKVTWPTWRELQSSAILVLVAALIIALVIFGMDQVISYVLRLFYSSLA' A
#
# COMPACT_ATOMS: atom_id res chain seq x y z
N MET A 1 38.98 7.18 0.21
CA MET A 1 37.86 6.84 -0.71
C MET A 1 37.76 5.33 -1.00
N SER A 2 38.59 4.46 -0.39
CA SER A 2 38.46 2.99 -0.51
C SER A 2 37.38 2.41 0.41
N ALA A 3 37.27 2.91 1.65
CA ALA A 3 36.33 2.38 2.65
C ALA A 3 34.87 2.37 2.17
N VAL A 4 34.38 3.46 1.56
CA VAL A 4 32.97 3.55 1.11
C VAL A 4 32.67 2.59 -0.04
N ALA A 5 33.60 2.39 -0.96
CA ALA A 5 33.44 1.45 -2.08
C ALA A 5 33.38 -0.01 -1.57
N GLU A 6 34.18 -0.31 -0.54
CA GLU A 6 34.21 -1.62 0.11
C GLU A 6 32.91 -1.87 0.92
N TYR A 7 32.44 -0.87 1.67
CA TYR A 7 31.15 -0.92 2.38
C TYR A 7 29.95 -1.18 1.48
N ILE A 8 29.88 -0.54 0.30
CA ILE A 8 28.78 -0.78 -0.65
C ILE A 8 28.84 -2.20 -1.20
N LYS A 9 30.05 -2.71 -1.46
CA LYS A 9 30.26 -4.08 -1.97
C LYS A 9 29.86 -5.13 -0.93
N GLU A 10 30.24 -4.91 0.33
CA GLU A 10 29.90 -5.77 1.46
C GLU A 10 28.39 -5.73 1.78
N SER A 11 27.78 -4.54 1.72
CA SER A 11 26.33 -4.37 1.87
C SER A 11 25.54 -5.07 0.75
N TYR A 12 26.06 -5.09 -0.49
CA TYR A 12 25.40 -5.78 -1.60
C TYR A 12 25.42 -7.30 -1.44
N ILE A 13 26.53 -7.84 -0.94
CA ILE A 13 26.66 -9.26 -0.62
C ILE A 13 25.73 -9.61 0.54
N GLU A 14 25.67 -8.79 1.58
CA GLU A 14 24.80 -9.00 2.74
C GLU A 14 23.31 -8.94 2.36
N LEU A 15 22.90 -7.97 1.55
CA LEU A 15 21.52 -7.84 1.06
C LEU A 15 21.09 -9.01 0.16
N THR A 16 22.04 -9.73 -0.45
CA THR A 16 21.74 -10.87 -1.33
C THR A 16 21.79 -12.21 -0.59
N GLU A 17 22.73 -12.37 0.35
CA GLU A 17 22.94 -13.61 1.11
C GLU A 17 22.07 -13.71 2.37
N LYS A 18 21.74 -12.59 3.03
CA LYS A 18 20.96 -12.55 4.28
C LYS A 18 19.50 -12.15 4.08
N VAL A 19 19.08 -11.80 2.87
CA VAL A 19 17.70 -11.39 2.59
C VAL A 19 17.13 -12.27 1.50
N THR A 20 16.19 -13.11 1.86
CA THR A 20 15.44 -13.94 0.91
C THR A 20 14.48 -13.04 0.15
N TRP A 21 14.93 -12.46 -0.97
CA TRP A 21 14.03 -11.85 -1.93
C TRP A 21 13.04 -12.93 -2.41
N PRO A 22 11.72 -12.72 -2.25
CA PRO A 22 10.75 -13.66 -2.74
C PRO A 22 10.90 -13.80 -4.25
N THR A 23 10.54 -14.97 -4.78
CA THR A 23 10.58 -15.16 -6.23
C THR A 23 9.59 -14.19 -6.90
N TRP A 24 9.83 -13.82 -8.16
CA TRP A 24 8.97 -12.89 -8.91
C TRP A 24 7.47 -13.27 -8.88
N ARG A 25 7.16 -14.58 -8.84
CA ARG A 25 5.79 -15.09 -8.71
C ARG A 25 5.17 -14.82 -7.33
N GLU A 26 5.94 -14.94 -6.25
CA GLU A 26 5.47 -14.67 -4.88
C GLU A 26 5.31 -13.18 -4.64
N LEU A 27 6.19 -12.35 -5.21
CA LEU A 27 6.03 -10.90 -5.22
C LEU A 27 4.73 -10.49 -5.90
N GLN A 28 4.45 -11.06 -7.07
CA GLN A 28 3.23 -10.75 -7.81
C GLN A 28 1.99 -11.23 -7.06
N SER A 29 2.04 -12.41 -6.42
CA SER A 29 0.94 -12.90 -5.57
C SER A 29 0.67 -11.96 -4.40
N SER A 30 1.73 -11.47 -3.73
CA SER A 30 1.61 -10.52 -2.62
C SER A 30 1.06 -9.17 -3.08
N ALA A 31 1.51 -8.69 -4.25
CA ALA A 31 1.01 -7.45 -4.85
C ALA A 31 -0.47 -7.54 -5.24
N ILE A 32 -0.91 -8.67 -5.81
CA ILE A 32 -2.32 -8.91 -6.15
C ILE A 32 -3.20 -8.91 -4.90
N LEU A 33 -2.73 -9.55 -3.81
CA LEU A 33 -3.45 -9.55 -2.53
C LEU A 33 -3.65 -8.12 -2.00
N VAL A 34 -2.60 -7.30 -2.01
CA VAL A 34 -2.66 -5.90 -1.58
C VAL A 34 -3.58 -5.08 -2.49
N LEU A 35 -3.54 -5.31 -3.80
CA LEU A 35 -4.40 -4.62 -4.78
C LEU A 35 -5.88 -4.92 -4.52
N VAL A 36 -6.23 -6.17 -4.25
CA VAL A 36 -7.62 -6.55 -3.90
C VAL A 36 -8.03 -5.95 -2.56
N ALA A 37 -7.16 -5.95 -1.55
CA ALA A 37 -7.43 -5.33 -0.26
C ALA A 37 -7.68 -3.81 -0.41
N ALA A 38 -6.86 -3.11 -1.20
CA ALA A 38 -7.04 -1.70 -1.49
C ALA A 38 -8.35 -1.41 -2.24
N LEU A 39 -8.75 -2.28 -3.16
CA LEU A 39 -10.03 -2.16 -3.88
C LEU A 39 -11.24 -2.26 -2.92
N ILE A 40 -11.20 -3.19 -1.97
CA ILE A 40 -12.25 -3.34 -0.97
C ILE A 40 -12.33 -2.10 -0.08
N ILE A 41 -11.19 -1.59 0.39
CA ILE A 41 -11.13 -0.36 1.20
C ILE A 41 -11.68 0.84 0.42
N ALA A 42 -11.35 0.95 -0.87
CA ALA A 42 -11.87 2.02 -1.72
C ALA A 42 -13.40 1.96 -1.87
N LEU A 43 -13.99 0.76 -2.02
CA LEU A 43 -15.44 0.60 -2.07
C LEU A 43 -16.12 0.98 -0.75
N VAL A 44 -15.50 0.66 0.38
CA VAL A 44 -16.02 1.04 1.70
C VAL A 44 -16.02 2.56 1.87
N ILE A 45 -14.93 3.23 1.51
CA ILE A 45 -14.84 4.70 1.56
C ILE A 45 -15.90 5.32 0.64
N PHE A 46 -16.06 4.79 -0.58
CA PHE A 46 -17.10 5.26 -1.49
C PHE A 46 -18.50 5.15 -0.89
N GLY A 47 -18.81 4.04 -0.20
CA GLY A 47 -20.08 3.88 0.52
C GLY A 47 -20.25 4.91 1.65
N MET A 48 -19.21 5.13 2.44
CA MET A 48 -19.22 6.12 3.52
C MET A 48 -19.44 7.55 3.01
N ASP A 49 -18.79 7.93 1.92
CA ASP A 49 -18.90 9.26 1.30
C ASP A 49 -20.34 9.55 0.83
N GLN A 50 -21.03 8.54 0.28
CA GLN A 50 -22.43 8.65 -0.12
C GLN A 50 -23.36 8.83 1.08
N VAL A 51 -23.13 8.05 2.16
CA VAL A 51 -23.93 8.14 3.38
C VAL A 51 -23.80 9.52 4.02
N ILE A 52 -22.57 10.03 4.15
CA ILE A 52 -22.33 11.35 4.74
C ILE A 52 -22.98 12.45 3.87
N SER A 53 -22.83 12.36 2.55
CA SER A 53 -23.46 13.33 1.63
C SER A 53 -24.98 13.34 1.74
N TYR A 54 -25.60 12.15 1.88
CA TYR A 54 -27.04 12.03 2.06
C TYR A 54 -27.51 12.62 3.39
N VAL A 55 -26.81 12.28 4.48
CA VAL A 55 -27.11 12.78 5.82
C VAL A 55 -26.96 14.31 5.88
N LEU A 56 -25.86 14.85 5.34
CA LEU A 56 -25.63 16.29 5.29
C LEU A 56 -26.70 17.01 4.48
N ARG A 57 -27.12 16.46 3.32
CA ARG A 57 -28.22 17.02 2.53
C ARG A 57 -29.53 17.06 3.30
N LEU A 58 -29.86 16.01 4.05
CA LEU A 58 -31.05 15.98 4.89
C LEU A 58 -31.01 17.05 5.97
N PHE A 59 -29.89 17.17 6.71
CA PHE A 59 -29.72 18.21 7.72
C PHE A 59 -29.79 19.61 7.13
N TYR A 60 -29.12 19.87 6.00
CA TYR A 60 -29.17 21.17 5.34
C TYR A 60 -30.57 21.51 4.81
N SER A 61 -31.28 20.51 4.26
CA SER A 61 -32.66 20.68 3.78
C SER A 61 -33.70 20.87 4.89
N SER A 62 -33.40 20.42 6.11
CA SER A 62 -34.27 20.60 7.28
C SER A 62 -34.07 21.96 7.96
N LEU A 63 -32.94 22.63 7.70
CA LEU A 63 -32.60 23.94 8.27
C LEU A 63 -33.02 25.10 7.36
N ALA A 64 -33.23 24.83 6.06
CA ALA A 64 -33.82 25.74 5.08
C ALA A 64 -35.35 25.58 5.05
#